data_AF-A0A843SSP8-F1
#
_entry.id   AF-A0A843SSP8-F1
#
_cell.length_a   1.000
_cell.length_b   1.000
_cell.length_c   1.000
_cell.angle_alpha   90.00
_cell.angle_beta   90.00
_cell.angle_gamma   90.00
#
_symmetry.space_group_name_H-M   'P 1'
#
loop_
_entity.id
_entity.type
_entity.pdbx_description
1 polymer ?
#
loop_
_entity_poly.entity_id
_entity_poly.type
_entity_poly.pdbx_seq_one_letter_code
_entity_poly.pdbx_strand_id
1 'polypeptide(L)'
;MRGPRHRHCLRRESRLQCLYLSACGDAGDPESSGVAGDTVSQERRRREHSVVNPSDVLARHRIVRALTALHEADLLIEQQHFSGALNRAYYAAFYAARALLATRSLDSSRHSGVIALFQEHFVRTGLIPIDTARALARAFEKRQTSDYGDFSAPSGDEVVSLRDQVQAFVRTCEQAVPKD
;
A
#
# COMPACT_ATOMS: atom_id res chain seq x y z
N MET A 1 -7.52 -31.72 40.75
CA MET A 1 -6.17 -31.47 40.21
C MET A 1 -6.27 -30.32 39.20
N ARG A 2 -5.82 -29.11 39.55
CA ARG A 2 -5.92 -27.88 38.74
C ARG A 2 -4.52 -27.30 38.47
N GLY A 3 -4.24 -26.99 37.21
CA GLY A 3 -3.30 -25.94 36.76
C GLY A 3 -2.10 -26.39 35.91
N PRO A 4 -1.51 -25.51 35.06
CA PRO A 4 -1.83 -24.09 34.86
C PRO A 4 -2.32 -23.71 33.44
N ARG A 5 -3.08 -22.62 33.42
CA ARG A 5 -3.57 -21.89 32.25
C ARG A 5 -2.43 -21.01 31.72
N HIS A 6 -2.05 -21.15 30.46
CA HIS A 6 -1.26 -20.12 29.78
C HIS A 6 -2.18 -19.16 29.02
N ARG A 7 -2.49 -18.06 29.70
CA ARG A 7 -2.95 -16.83 29.06
C ARG A 7 -1.71 -16.12 28.52
N HIS A 8 -1.62 -15.93 27.21
CA HIS A 8 -0.84 -14.86 26.64
C HIS A 8 -1.77 -13.91 25.90
N CYS A 9 -2.27 -12.93 26.65
CA CYS A 9 -2.83 -11.71 26.13
C CYS A 9 -1.64 -10.80 25.80
N LEU A 10 -1.32 -10.65 24.51
CA LEU A 10 -0.43 -9.59 24.05
C LEU A 10 -1.27 -8.56 23.30
N ARG A 11 -1.72 -7.59 24.07
CA ARG A 11 -2.31 -6.34 23.61
C ARG A 11 -1.23 -5.57 22.86
N ARG A 12 -1.25 -5.58 21.54
CA ARG A 12 -0.56 -4.59 20.71
C ARG A 12 -1.63 -3.72 20.07
N GLU A 13 -1.89 -2.58 20.72
CA GLU A 13 -2.69 -1.50 20.16
C GLU A 13 -1.94 -0.94 18.95
N SER A 14 -2.41 -1.29 17.76
CA SER A 14 -1.96 -0.71 16.51
C SER A 14 -2.50 0.71 16.40
N ARG A 15 -1.62 1.69 16.63
CA ARG A 15 -1.80 3.16 16.48
C ARG A 15 -2.30 3.65 15.10
N LEU A 16 -2.75 2.76 14.21
CA LEU A 16 -3.14 3.10 12.85
C LEU A 16 -4.59 3.58 12.70
N GLN A 17 -5.38 3.54 13.77
CA GLN A 17 -6.80 3.88 13.72
C GLN A 17 -7.10 5.39 13.90
N CYS A 18 -6.10 6.21 14.24
CA CYS A 18 -6.33 7.61 14.62
C CYS A 18 -6.13 8.65 13.48
N LEU A 19 -5.80 8.23 12.26
CA LEU A 19 -5.57 9.15 11.13
C LEU A 19 -6.73 9.27 10.14
N TYR A 20 -7.85 8.56 10.37
CA TYR A 20 -8.91 8.41 9.36
C TYR A 20 -10.17 9.27 9.55
N LEU A 21 -10.22 10.15 10.56
CA LEU A 21 -11.48 10.81 10.97
C LEU A 21 -11.44 12.34 11.14
N SER A 22 -10.51 13.05 10.48
CA SER A 22 -10.45 14.53 10.59
C SER A 22 -10.66 15.25 9.25
N ALA A 23 -11.68 14.87 8.51
CA ALA A 23 -12.18 15.65 7.39
C ALA A 23 -13.72 15.67 7.44
N CYS A 24 -14.29 16.74 8.01
CA CYS A 24 -15.57 17.38 7.65
C CYS A 24 -16.09 18.29 8.78
N GLY A 25 -16.48 19.52 8.44
CA GLY A 25 -17.15 20.54 9.29
C GLY A 25 -16.19 21.69 9.64
N ASP A 26 -16.45 22.98 9.37
CA ASP A 26 -17.73 23.66 9.27
C ASP A 26 -17.63 24.97 8.46
N ALA A 27 -18.78 25.44 7.97
CA ALA A 27 -18.97 26.58 7.08
C ALA A 27 -19.58 27.81 7.80
N GLY A 28 -19.35 29.02 7.24
CA GLY A 28 -20.06 30.30 7.52
C GLY A 28 -19.64 31.00 8.83
N ASP A 29 -19.51 32.32 8.97
CA ASP A 29 -20.27 33.43 8.36
C ASP A 29 -19.51 34.80 8.48
N PRO A 30 -20.04 35.93 7.92
CA PRO A 30 -19.25 37.04 7.37
C PRO A 30 -19.21 38.36 8.19
N GLU A 31 -18.47 39.32 7.61
CA GLU A 31 -18.45 40.80 7.80
C GLU A 31 -17.43 41.43 8.77
N SER A 32 -16.53 42.27 8.26
CA SER A 32 -16.72 43.74 8.27
C SER A 32 -15.55 44.52 7.67
N SER A 33 -15.90 45.71 7.20
CA SER A 33 -15.22 46.79 6.48
C SER A 33 -13.86 47.32 7.01
N GLY A 34 -13.01 47.77 6.08
CA GLY A 34 -11.93 48.74 6.34
C GLY A 34 -11.15 49.14 5.07
N VAL A 35 -11.26 50.40 4.64
CA VAL A 35 -10.60 50.99 3.46
C VAL A 35 -9.33 51.73 3.86
N ALA A 36 -8.21 51.46 3.17
CA ALA A 36 -7.08 52.35 2.82
C ALA A 36 -5.93 51.43 2.34
N GLY A 37 -5.53 51.39 1.07
CA GLY A 37 -4.90 52.49 0.36
C GLY A 37 -3.40 52.49 0.69
N ASP A 38 -2.59 51.74 -0.06
CA ASP A 38 -1.18 52.06 -0.31
C ASP A 38 -0.56 51.20 -1.41
N THR A 39 0.10 51.90 -2.33
CA THR A 39 0.74 51.41 -3.55
C THR A 39 2.08 50.77 -3.20
N VAL A 40 2.19 49.45 -3.22
CA VAL A 40 3.49 48.76 -3.18
C VAL A 40 3.48 47.56 -4.12
N SER A 41 4.38 47.63 -5.09
CA SER A 41 5.06 46.58 -5.83
C SER A 41 4.31 45.28 -6.12
N GLN A 42 4.27 44.96 -7.42
CA GLN A 42 4.03 43.64 -7.97
C GLN A 42 5.05 42.61 -7.44
N GLU A 43 4.89 42.17 -6.19
CA GLU A 43 5.41 40.86 -5.80
C GLU A 43 4.37 39.86 -6.30
N ARG A 44 4.62 39.29 -7.49
CA ARG A 44 3.95 38.06 -7.90
C ARG A 44 4.31 37.02 -6.85
N ARG A 45 3.53 36.96 -5.76
CA ARG A 45 3.49 35.81 -4.86
C ARG A 45 3.22 34.62 -5.75
N ARG A 46 4.28 33.93 -6.16
CA ARG A 46 4.21 32.59 -6.69
C ARG A 46 3.50 31.83 -5.59
N ARG A 47 2.20 31.63 -5.76
CA ARG A 47 1.48 30.65 -4.99
C ARG A 47 2.21 29.36 -5.33
N GLU A 48 3.11 28.94 -4.46
CA GLU A 48 3.52 27.55 -4.32
C GLU A 48 2.24 26.80 -3.97
N HIS A 49 1.35 26.63 -4.96
CA HIS A 49 0.52 25.46 -4.96
C HIS A 49 1.54 24.34 -4.93
N SER A 50 1.61 23.62 -3.82
CA SER A 50 2.13 22.27 -3.84
C SER A 50 1.38 21.58 -4.97
N VAL A 51 2.00 21.50 -6.16
CA VAL A 51 1.38 20.94 -7.35
C VAL A 51 1.50 19.44 -7.14
N VAL A 52 0.64 18.90 -6.28
CA VAL A 52 0.55 17.47 -6.07
C VAL A 52 0.09 16.88 -7.41
N ASN A 53 0.98 16.13 -8.08
CA ASN A 53 0.61 15.54 -9.36
C ASN A 53 -0.50 14.51 -9.13
N PRO A 54 -1.55 14.46 -9.98
CA PRO A 54 -2.61 13.46 -9.85
C PRO A 54 -2.09 12.00 -9.84
N SER A 55 -0.97 11.74 -10.52
CA SER A 55 -0.24 10.46 -10.49
C SER A 55 0.27 10.08 -9.11
N ASP A 56 0.73 11.07 -8.33
CA ASP A 56 1.34 10.86 -7.02
C ASP A 56 0.25 10.59 -5.98
N VAL A 57 -0.89 11.31 -6.06
CA VAL A 57 -2.09 11.01 -5.28
C VAL A 57 -2.57 9.58 -5.53
N LEU A 58 -2.65 9.17 -6.80
CA LEU A 58 -3.06 7.82 -7.18
C LEU A 58 -2.07 6.75 -6.67
N ALA A 59 -0.76 7.02 -6.79
CA ALA A 59 0.27 6.12 -6.27
C ALA A 59 0.12 5.93 -4.76
N ARG A 60 -0.03 7.01 -3.99
CA ARG A 60 -0.24 6.95 -2.54
C ARG A 60 -1.51 6.19 -2.17
N HIS A 61 -2.62 6.44 -2.86
CA HIS A 61 -3.86 5.70 -2.65
C HIS A 61 -3.66 4.19 -2.88
N ARG A 62 -2.92 3.81 -3.94
CA ARG A 62 -2.61 2.40 -4.22
C ARG A 62 -1.71 1.76 -3.16
N ILE A 63 -0.77 2.51 -2.56
CA ILE A 63 0.00 2.04 -1.40
C ILE A 63 -0.90 1.81 -0.18
N VAL A 64 -1.82 2.72 0.12
CA VAL A 64 -2.79 2.51 1.22
C VAL A 64 -3.57 1.22 1.00
N ARG A 65 -4.06 0.97 -0.21
CA ARG A 65 -4.72 -0.29 -0.56
C ARG A 65 -3.82 -1.52 -0.39
N ALA A 66 -2.53 -1.41 -0.72
CA ALA A 66 -1.56 -2.49 -0.51
C ALA A 66 -1.40 -2.83 0.99
N LEU A 67 -1.31 -1.80 1.84
CA LEU A 67 -1.22 -1.96 3.29
C LEU A 67 -2.50 -2.55 3.89
N THR A 68 -3.68 -2.12 3.42
CA THR A 68 -4.96 -2.72 3.81
C THR A 68 -5.00 -4.21 3.46
N ALA A 69 -4.60 -4.58 2.24
CA ALA A 69 -4.59 -5.98 1.82
C ALA A 69 -3.59 -6.84 2.62
N LEU A 70 -2.43 -6.28 3.03
CA LEU A 70 -1.52 -6.96 3.96
C LEU A 70 -2.18 -7.21 5.32
N HIS A 71 -2.89 -6.22 5.86
CA HIS A 71 -3.61 -6.38 7.11
C HIS A 71 -4.72 -7.44 7.02
N GLU A 72 -5.47 -7.47 5.90
CA GLU A 72 -6.44 -8.54 5.65
C GLU A 72 -5.77 -9.92 5.57
N ALA A 73 -4.57 -10.02 4.97
CA ALA A 73 -3.81 -11.25 4.96
C ALA A 73 -3.43 -11.72 6.38
N ASP A 74 -3.07 -10.80 7.27
CA ASP A 74 -2.79 -11.10 8.68
C ASP A 74 -3.98 -11.72 9.38
N LEU A 75 -5.15 -11.10 9.25
CA LEU A 75 -6.40 -11.60 9.85
C LEU A 75 -6.74 -13.01 9.33
N LEU A 76 -6.48 -13.28 8.05
CA LEU A 76 -6.72 -14.60 7.47
C LEU A 76 -5.71 -15.65 7.95
N ILE A 77 -4.44 -15.27 8.16
CA ILE A 77 -3.43 -16.15 8.75
C ILE A 77 -3.81 -16.52 10.19
N GLU A 78 -4.26 -15.54 10.98
CA GLU A 78 -4.72 -15.75 12.37
C GLU A 78 -5.88 -16.76 12.44
N GLN A 79 -6.77 -16.74 11.45
CA GLN A 79 -7.88 -17.68 11.32
C GLN A 79 -7.53 -18.96 10.54
N GLN A 80 -6.25 -19.16 10.21
CA GLN A 80 -5.74 -20.31 9.44
C GLN A 80 -6.38 -20.46 8.03
N HIS A 81 -6.92 -19.38 7.48
CA HIS A 81 -7.46 -19.30 6.12
C HIS A 81 -6.35 -18.98 5.11
N PHE A 82 -5.41 -19.92 4.95
CA PHE A 82 -4.16 -19.71 4.23
C PHE A 82 -4.33 -19.40 2.73
N SER A 83 -5.25 -20.05 2.02
CA SER A 83 -5.53 -19.73 0.62
C SER A 83 -6.01 -18.28 0.44
N GLY A 84 -6.91 -17.84 1.32
CA GLY A 84 -7.36 -16.45 1.36
C GLY A 84 -6.22 -15.49 1.68
N ALA A 85 -5.34 -15.85 2.61
CA ALA A 85 -4.18 -15.04 2.96
C ALA A 85 -3.21 -14.89 1.78
N LEU A 86 -2.93 -15.95 1.02
CA LEU A 86 -2.11 -15.88 -0.20
C LEU A 86 -2.73 -14.96 -1.25
N ASN A 87 -4.05 -15.02 -1.42
CA ASN A 87 -4.77 -14.12 -2.33
C ASN A 87 -4.58 -12.66 -1.90
N ARG A 88 -4.78 -12.34 -0.62
CA ARG A 88 -4.60 -10.99 -0.09
C ARG A 88 -3.16 -10.51 -0.15
N ALA A 89 -2.18 -11.37 0.15
CA ALA A 89 -0.76 -11.07 0.02
C ALA A 89 -0.39 -10.75 -1.45
N TYR A 90 -0.91 -11.53 -2.41
CA TYR A 90 -0.73 -11.21 -3.83
C TYR A 90 -1.29 -9.83 -4.19
N TYR A 91 -2.52 -9.53 -3.80
CA TYR A 91 -3.13 -8.23 -4.12
C TYR A 91 -2.41 -7.07 -3.45
N ALA A 92 -1.84 -7.26 -2.26
CA ALA A 92 -0.98 -6.26 -1.65
C ALA A 92 0.24 -5.94 -2.52
N ALA A 93 0.98 -6.96 -2.95
CA ALA A 93 2.11 -6.77 -3.87
C ALA A 93 1.66 -6.15 -5.20
N PHE A 94 0.53 -6.58 -5.75
CA PHE A 94 -0.02 -6.06 -7.00
C PHE A 94 -0.37 -4.57 -6.92
N TYR A 95 -1.02 -4.14 -5.84
CA TYR A 95 -1.33 -2.73 -5.63
C TYR A 95 -0.08 -1.89 -5.45
N ALA A 96 0.93 -2.38 -4.73
CA ALA A 96 2.21 -1.69 -4.58
C ALA A 96 2.96 -1.55 -5.93
N ALA A 97 2.97 -2.59 -6.77
CA ALA A 97 3.53 -2.51 -8.12
C ALA A 97 2.79 -1.48 -8.99
N ARG A 98 1.45 -1.48 -8.95
CA ARG A 98 0.63 -0.47 -9.66
C ARG A 98 0.79 0.93 -9.10
N ALA A 99 1.14 1.09 -7.83
CA ALA A 99 1.45 2.40 -7.26
C ALA A 99 2.69 3.00 -7.95
N LEU A 100 3.77 2.22 -8.09
CA LEU A 100 4.95 2.68 -8.80
C LEU A 100 4.68 2.93 -10.28
N LEU A 101 3.94 2.05 -10.96
CA LEU A 101 3.58 2.30 -12.36
C LEU A 101 2.80 3.61 -12.55
N ALA A 102 1.95 3.98 -11.59
CA ALA A 102 1.21 5.24 -11.64
C ALA A 102 2.13 6.47 -11.64
N THR A 103 3.26 6.43 -10.93
CA THR A 103 4.23 7.56 -10.91
C THR A 103 4.88 7.80 -12.27
N ARG A 104 4.77 6.84 -13.20
CA ARG A 104 5.21 6.94 -14.59
C ARG A 104 4.07 6.98 -15.59
N SER A 105 2.83 7.16 -15.14
CA SER A 105 1.63 7.11 -15.99
C SER A 105 1.50 5.81 -16.78
N LEU A 106 1.97 4.69 -16.22
CA LEU A 106 1.89 3.36 -16.80
C LEU A 106 0.79 2.55 -16.10
N ASP A 107 0.10 1.68 -16.85
CA ASP A 107 -0.82 0.71 -16.29
C ASP A 107 -1.07 -0.45 -17.28
N SER A 108 -1.68 -1.53 -16.80
CA SER A 108 -2.15 -2.61 -17.65
C SER A 108 -3.43 -3.22 -17.10
N SER A 109 -4.34 -3.63 -17.98
CA SER A 109 -5.55 -4.36 -17.62
C SER A 109 -5.27 -5.83 -17.28
N ARG A 110 -4.13 -6.37 -17.69
CA ARG A 110 -3.74 -7.76 -17.43
C ARG A 110 -2.76 -7.85 -16.26
N HIS A 111 -2.96 -8.84 -15.39
CA HIS A 111 -2.06 -9.10 -14.27
C HIS A 111 -0.60 -9.31 -14.70
N SER A 112 -0.38 -10.12 -15.74
CA SER A 112 0.93 -10.35 -16.33
C SER A 112 1.55 -9.08 -16.92
N GLY A 113 0.74 -8.20 -17.51
CA GLY A 113 1.19 -6.92 -18.05
C GLY A 113 1.69 -5.96 -16.97
N VAL A 114 1.01 -5.89 -15.83
CA VAL A 114 1.47 -5.11 -14.66
C VAL A 114 2.82 -5.63 -14.15
N ILE A 115 2.96 -6.95 -14.02
CA ILE A 115 4.21 -7.57 -13.56
C ILE A 115 5.35 -7.27 -14.54
N ALA A 116 5.12 -7.41 -15.84
CA ALA A 116 6.11 -7.14 -16.88
C ALA A 116 6.56 -5.67 -16.88
N LEU A 117 5.61 -4.72 -16.88
CA LEU A 117 5.91 -3.29 -16.82
C LEU A 117 6.68 -2.93 -15.55
N PHE A 118 6.29 -3.51 -14.40
CA PHE A 118 6.99 -3.29 -13.14
C PHE A 118 8.46 -3.75 -13.21
N GLN A 119 8.69 -4.97 -13.73
CA GLN A 119 10.03 -5.50 -13.91
C GLN A 119 10.87 -4.63 -14.84
N GLU A 120 10.28 -4.18 -15.95
CA GLU A 120 10.95 -3.34 -16.94
C GLU A 120 11.38 -1.99 -16.38
N HIS A 121 10.47 -1.28 -15.71
CA HIS A 121 10.70 0.11 -15.36
C HIS A 121 11.32 0.33 -13.98
N PHE A 122 11.22 -0.63 -13.07
CA PHE A 122 11.66 -0.48 -11.67
C PHE A 122 12.70 -1.50 -11.24
N VAL A 123 12.66 -2.73 -11.76
CA VAL A 123 13.63 -3.76 -11.37
C VAL A 123 14.88 -3.69 -12.24
N ARG A 124 14.72 -3.68 -13.58
CA ARG A 124 15.84 -3.58 -14.51
C ARG A 124 16.59 -2.24 -14.42
N THR A 125 15.92 -1.20 -13.94
CA THR A 125 16.53 0.12 -13.69
C THR A 125 17.24 0.21 -12.34
N GLY A 126 17.17 -0.84 -11.50
CA GLY A 126 17.82 -0.88 -10.19
C GLY A 126 17.11 -0.11 -9.09
N LEU A 127 15.93 0.47 -9.34
CA LEU A 127 15.16 1.21 -8.34
C LEU A 127 14.56 0.31 -7.27
N ILE A 128 14.19 -0.91 -7.64
CA ILE A 128 13.73 -1.95 -6.73
C ILE A 128 14.72 -3.12 -6.82
N PRO A 129 15.30 -3.57 -5.69
CA PRO A 129 16.21 -4.71 -5.67
C PRO A 129 15.53 -5.98 -6.22
N ILE A 130 16.28 -6.74 -7.02
CA ILE A 130 15.78 -7.97 -7.66
C ILE A 130 15.23 -8.95 -6.62
N ASP A 131 15.93 -9.12 -5.49
CA ASP A 131 15.52 -10.05 -4.43
C ASP A 131 14.20 -9.65 -3.78
N THR A 132 13.97 -8.35 -3.59
CA THR A 132 12.70 -7.83 -3.11
C THR A 132 11.60 -8.02 -4.16
N ALA A 133 11.89 -7.75 -5.43
CA ALA A 133 10.93 -7.85 -6.53
C ALA A 133 10.43 -9.28 -6.79
N ARG A 134 11.20 -10.31 -6.40
CA ARG A 134 10.79 -11.72 -6.48
C ARG A 134 9.53 -12.02 -5.68
N ALA A 135 9.24 -11.24 -4.62
CA ALA A 135 8.04 -11.42 -3.81
C ALA A 135 6.74 -11.32 -4.64
N LEU A 136 6.67 -10.38 -5.60
CA LEU A 136 5.50 -10.21 -6.46
C LEU A 136 5.24 -11.44 -7.33
N ALA A 137 6.29 -11.95 -7.99
CA ALA A 137 6.18 -13.12 -8.86
C ALA A 137 5.81 -14.38 -8.05
N ARG A 138 6.45 -14.58 -6.89
CA ARG A 138 6.16 -15.70 -5.98
C ARG A 138 4.73 -15.65 -5.45
N ALA A 139 4.25 -14.48 -5.03
CA ALA A 139 2.88 -14.31 -4.56
C ALA A 139 1.87 -14.62 -5.66
N PHE A 140 2.14 -14.21 -6.90
CA PHE A 140 1.29 -14.53 -8.04
C PHE A 140 1.22 -16.03 -8.32
N GLU A 141 2.36 -16.70 -8.32
CA GLU A 141 2.46 -18.15 -8.52
C GLU A 141 1.72 -18.91 -7.41
N LYS A 142 2.02 -18.61 -6.14
CA LYS A 142 1.39 -19.28 -4.99
C LYS A 142 -0.11 -19.07 -4.93
N ARG A 143 -0.59 -17.87 -5.27
CA ARG A 143 -2.02 -17.63 -5.44
C ARG A 143 -2.60 -18.52 -6.53
N GLN A 144 -2.01 -18.57 -7.72
CA GLN A 144 -2.54 -19.43 -8.80
C GLN A 144 -2.61 -20.90 -8.38
N THR A 145 -1.54 -21.41 -7.76
CA THR A 145 -1.52 -22.80 -7.29
C THR A 145 -2.57 -23.04 -6.21
N SER A 146 -2.80 -22.10 -5.30
CA SER A 146 -3.81 -22.24 -4.25
C SER A 146 -5.25 -22.05 -4.75
N ASP A 147 -5.49 -21.19 -5.75
CA ASP A 147 -6.83 -20.89 -6.27
C ASP A 147 -7.32 -21.98 -7.25
N TYR A 148 -6.39 -22.64 -7.97
CA TYR A 148 -6.72 -23.55 -9.07
C TYR A 148 -6.03 -24.92 -9.01
N GLY A 149 -5.18 -25.18 -8.01
CA GLY A 149 -4.52 -26.47 -7.85
C GLY A 149 -5.39 -27.45 -7.08
N ASP A 150 -5.76 -28.58 -7.71
CA ASP A 150 -6.70 -29.57 -7.16
C ASP A 150 -6.26 -30.20 -5.82
N PHE A 151 -4.96 -30.18 -5.49
CA PHE A 151 -4.41 -30.84 -4.29
C PHE A 151 -3.41 -29.98 -3.51
N SER A 152 -3.43 -28.65 -3.69
CA SER A 152 -2.46 -27.76 -3.03
C SER A 152 -3.08 -27.01 -1.86
N ALA A 153 -2.83 -27.52 -0.65
CA ALA A 153 -3.06 -26.77 0.58
C ALA A 153 -1.75 -26.11 1.03
N PRO A 154 -1.65 -24.78 1.04
CA PRO A 154 -0.44 -24.11 1.50
C PRO A 154 -0.24 -24.28 3.00
N SER A 155 1.01 -24.45 3.42
CA SER A 155 1.34 -24.55 4.85
C SER A 155 1.35 -23.17 5.52
N GLY A 156 1.05 -23.11 6.82
CA GLY A 156 1.06 -21.85 7.57
C GLY A 156 2.43 -21.14 7.52
N ASP A 157 3.52 -21.88 7.70
CA ASP A 157 4.88 -21.33 7.67
C ASP A 157 5.24 -20.74 6.31
N GLU A 158 4.82 -21.40 5.22
CA GLU A 158 5.00 -20.91 3.86
C GLU A 158 4.22 -19.60 3.63
N VAL A 159 2.98 -19.53 4.10
CA VAL A 159 2.13 -18.35 3.96
C VAL A 159 2.69 -17.18 4.74
N VAL A 160 3.14 -17.39 5.98
CA VAL A 160 3.77 -16.37 6.82
C VAL A 160 5.06 -15.87 6.16
N SER A 161 5.92 -16.78 5.69
CA SER A 161 7.16 -16.42 5.01
C SER A 161 6.91 -15.59 3.73
N LEU A 162 5.92 -15.97 2.93
CA LEU A 162 5.56 -15.22 1.73
C LEU A 162 4.96 -13.85 2.09
N ARG A 163 4.11 -13.79 3.11
CA ARG A 163 3.53 -12.55 3.62
C ARG A 163 4.63 -11.58 4.05
N ASP A 164 5.67 -12.04 4.74
CA ASP A 164 6.78 -11.19 5.18
C ASP A 164 7.63 -10.69 3.99
N GLN A 165 7.86 -11.54 2.99
CA GLN A 165 8.49 -11.13 1.72
C GLN A 165 7.66 -10.04 1.01
N VAL A 166 6.33 -10.20 0.98
CA VAL A 166 5.41 -9.19 0.42
C VAL A 166 5.44 -7.91 1.25
N GLN A 167 5.49 -7.98 2.58
CA GLN A 167 5.59 -6.80 3.43
C GLN A 167 6.85 -6.00 3.13
N ALA A 168 8.00 -6.68 3.02
CA ALA A 168 9.25 -6.04 2.62
C ALA A 168 9.13 -5.36 1.26
N PHE A 169 8.51 -6.04 0.28
CA PHE A 169 8.25 -5.48 -1.04
C PHE A 169 7.36 -4.23 -1.01
N VAL A 170 6.23 -4.27 -0.29
CA VAL A 170 5.30 -3.13 -0.17
C VAL A 170 6.00 -1.93 0.47
N ARG A 171 6.82 -2.16 1.51
CA ARG A 171 7.60 -1.08 2.15
C ARG A 171 8.62 -0.45 1.19
N THR A 172 9.32 -1.26 0.41
CA THR A 172 10.26 -0.75 -0.60
C THR A 172 9.53 0.08 -1.66
N CYS A 173 8.36 -0.36 -2.12
CA CYS A 173 7.54 0.43 -3.04
C CYS A 173 7.03 1.72 -2.40
N GLU A 174 6.56 1.68 -1.16
CA GLU A 174 6.12 2.87 -0.41
C GLU A 174 7.23 3.92 -0.29
N GLN A 175 8.47 3.49 -0.03
CA GLN A 175 9.63 4.39 0.05
C GLN A 175 10.00 5.01 -1.30
N ALA A 176 9.68 4.34 -2.40
CA ALA A 176 9.95 4.81 -3.77
C ALA A 176 8.84 5.73 -4.33
N VAL A 177 7.70 5.85 -3.65
CA VAL A 177 6.63 6.79 -4.03
C VAL A 177 6.98 8.21 -3.54
N PRO A 178 6.81 9.25 -4.38
CA PRO A 178 7.02 10.64 -3.96
C PRO A 178 6.17 11.02 -2.74
N LYS A 179 6.82 11.65 -1.76
CA LYS A 179 6.18 12.29 -0.61
C LYS A 179 5.88 13.75 -0.93
N ASP A 180 4.84 14.29 -0.30
CA ASP A 180 4.46 15.70 -0.41
C ASP A 180 5.51 16.62 0.23
#